data_AF-G5EDX2-F1
#
_entry.id   AF-G5EDX2-F1
#
_cell.length_a   1.000
_cell.length_b   1.000
_cell.length_c   1.000
_cell.angle_alpha   90.00
_cell.angle_beta   90.00
_cell.angle_gamma   90.00
#
_symmetry.space_group_name_H-M   'P 1'
#
loop_
_entity.id
_entity.type
_entity.pdbx_description
1 polymer ?
#
loop_
_entity_poly.entity_id
_entity_poly.type
_entity_poly.pdbx_seq_one_letter_code
_entity_poly.pdbx_strand_id
1 'polypeptide(L)'
;MSANREKKKLETVIKNLEKKIEDQKANAGTKKKEAEQKENLRIEQEKIKKKKEQERLEVPPTPFDDLNSQSAKTLRVEKAIENLKFLGGKSTEFYRRVIGRLGKSGLFKWKMSKREGFYLYHACGLTRRKLRTLKAHFSKSGCSDPFPSVHEIMKIEKIVGAGEQFSVTEHDKDGEEVVAAHLVDVIKYLTDRIHHLIDNGNLVIGTDPIWLTILGDKGSDEFKLCLSIGNAKNPNSCCHLIPLGIFNDDEKSSNISNDLTPIVAQLNSLKELKLKVAGTDVTVPVQQFLGGDMKFQYDVLGHQGASSQFHCMFCNSLKSRLIGGYIRGANVTLRTAASYKENSGKDGNNYARKKRITGT
;
A
#
# COMPACT_ATOMS: atom_id res chain seq x y z
N MET A 1 93.32 -53.50 -73.55
CA MET A 1 92.77 -53.70 -72.17
C MET A 1 92.06 -52.46 -71.57
N SER A 2 91.87 -51.34 -72.28
CA SER A 2 91.31 -50.10 -71.69
C SER A 2 89.77 -50.10 -71.56
N ALA A 3 89.03 -50.58 -72.57
CA ALA A 3 87.58 -50.44 -72.65
C ALA A 3 86.79 -51.18 -71.53
N ASN A 4 87.32 -52.30 -71.02
CA ASN A 4 86.61 -53.13 -70.05
C ASN A 4 86.64 -52.54 -68.62
N ARG A 5 87.66 -51.74 -68.29
CA ARG A 5 87.72 -51.00 -67.01
C ARG A 5 86.73 -49.83 -67.00
N GLU A 6 86.58 -49.19 -68.14
CA GLU A 6 85.69 -48.03 -68.31
C GLU A 6 84.22 -48.44 -68.22
N LYS A 7 83.85 -49.57 -68.84
CA LYS A 7 82.51 -50.14 -68.73
C LYS A 7 82.12 -50.47 -67.29
N LYS A 8 82.98 -51.13 -66.52
CA LYS A 8 82.73 -51.42 -65.10
C LYS A 8 82.57 -50.17 -64.23
N LYS A 9 83.36 -49.12 -64.50
CA LYS A 9 83.21 -47.84 -63.79
C LYS A 9 81.84 -47.20 -64.10
N LEU A 10 81.44 -47.18 -65.36
CA LEU A 10 80.13 -46.68 -65.79
C LEU A 10 78.97 -47.45 -65.16
N GLU A 11 79.01 -48.78 -65.17
CA GLU A 11 77.98 -49.62 -64.52
C GLU A 11 77.85 -49.33 -63.01
N THR A 12 78.98 -49.13 -62.33
CA THR A 12 78.99 -48.79 -60.90
C THR A 12 78.39 -47.40 -60.63
N VAL A 13 78.69 -46.42 -61.49
CA VAL A 13 78.15 -45.06 -61.39
C VAL A 13 76.64 -45.05 -61.64
N ILE A 14 76.17 -45.78 -62.66
CA ILE A 14 74.74 -45.90 -62.97
C ILE A 14 74.00 -46.50 -61.78
N LYS A 15 74.50 -47.62 -61.23
CA LYS A 15 73.86 -48.29 -60.09
C LYS A 15 73.79 -47.40 -58.84
N ASN A 16 74.82 -46.58 -58.61
CA ASN A 16 74.83 -45.60 -57.52
C ASN A 16 73.85 -44.44 -57.76
N LEU A 17 73.68 -44.01 -59.01
CA LEU A 17 72.71 -42.97 -59.37
C LEU A 17 71.27 -43.47 -59.24
N GLU A 18 70.99 -44.70 -59.68
CA GLU A 18 69.68 -45.34 -59.53
C GLU A 18 69.27 -45.42 -58.05
N LYS A 19 70.20 -45.87 -57.19
CA LYS A 19 69.97 -45.92 -55.74
C LYS A 19 69.67 -44.54 -55.14
N LYS A 20 70.42 -43.50 -55.54
CA LYS A 20 70.17 -42.11 -55.08
C LYS A 20 68.81 -41.58 -55.53
N ILE A 21 68.37 -41.92 -56.74
CA ILE A 21 67.04 -41.52 -57.25
C ILE A 21 65.93 -42.21 -56.45
N GLU A 22 66.11 -43.48 -56.11
CA GLU A 22 65.15 -44.25 -55.31
C GLU A 22 65.03 -43.69 -53.88
N ASP A 23 66.16 -43.41 -53.22
CA ASP A 23 66.20 -42.79 -51.90
C ASP A 23 65.54 -41.39 -51.89
N GLN A 24 65.73 -40.59 -52.95
CA GLN A 24 65.07 -39.29 -53.09
C GLN A 24 63.55 -39.42 -53.28
N LYS A 25 63.08 -40.39 -54.08
CA LYS A 25 61.66 -40.65 -54.27
C LYS A 25 61.00 -41.13 -52.97
N ALA A 26 61.67 -42.01 -52.22
CA ALA A 26 61.20 -42.46 -50.92
C ALA A 26 61.06 -41.30 -49.92
N ASN A 27 62.10 -40.46 -49.79
CA ASN A 27 62.07 -39.29 -48.92
C ASN A 27 61.02 -38.24 -49.32
N ALA A 28 60.82 -38.00 -50.62
CA ALA A 28 59.77 -37.11 -51.10
C ALA A 28 58.37 -37.65 -50.78
N GLY A 29 58.17 -38.97 -50.91
CA GLY A 29 56.94 -39.64 -50.52
C GLY A 29 56.63 -39.51 -49.03
N THR A 30 57.63 -39.70 -48.16
CA THR A 30 57.48 -39.57 -46.70
C THR A 30 57.13 -38.13 -46.30
N LYS A 31 57.85 -37.13 -46.83
CA LYS A 31 57.57 -35.71 -46.55
C LYS A 31 56.17 -35.28 -47.01
N LYS A 32 55.70 -35.79 -48.16
CA LYS A 32 54.35 -35.51 -48.65
C LYS A 32 53.29 -36.10 -47.72
N LYS A 33 53.46 -37.34 -47.26
CA LYS A 33 52.55 -37.99 -46.30
C LYS A 33 52.52 -37.27 -44.95
N GLU A 34 53.66 -36.81 -44.45
CA GLU A 34 53.73 -36.03 -43.20
C GLU A 34 53.01 -34.67 -43.33
N ALA A 35 53.17 -33.99 -44.47
CA ALA A 35 52.48 -32.73 -44.74
C ALA A 35 50.96 -32.92 -44.84
N GLU A 36 50.50 -33.98 -45.53
CA GLU A 36 49.07 -34.33 -45.62
C GLU A 36 48.49 -34.70 -44.25
N GLN A 37 49.21 -35.47 -43.41
CA GLN A 37 48.78 -35.76 -42.05
C GLN A 37 48.66 -34.51 -41.19
N LYS A 38 49.62 -33.59 -41.28
CA LYS A 38 49.62 -32.35 -40.49
C LYS A 38 48.47 -31.41 -40.89
N GLU A 39 48.15 -31.35 -42.18
CA GLU A 39 47.00 -30.57 -42.66
C GLU A 39 45.67 -31.22 -42.26
N ASN A 40 45.55 -32.54 -42.36
CA ASN A 40 44.36 -33.27 -41.89
C ASN A 40 44.11 -33.06 -40.39
N LEU A 41 45.17 -33.12 -39.56
CA LEU A 41 45.10 -32.81 -38.13
C LEU A 41 44.64 -31.37 -37.89
N ARG A 42 45.10 -30.40 -38.68
CA ARG A 42 44.69 -28.99 -38.56
C ARG A 42 43.20 -28.80 -38.89
N ILE A 43 42.74 -29.42 -39.99
CA ILE A 43 41.33 -29.40 -40.40
C ILE A 43 40.45 -30.07 -39.34
N GLU A 44 40.91 -31.18 -38.77
CA GLU A 44 40.18 -31.90 -37.72
C GLU A 44 40.10 -31.07 -36.42
N GLN A 45 41.18 -30.40 -36.02
CA GLN A 45 41.18 -29.47 -34.89
C GLN A 45 40.22 -28.30 -35.10
N GLU A 46 40.15 -27.73 -36.31
CA GLU A 46 39.16 -26.69 -36.65
C GLU A 46 37.73 -27.21 -36.60
N LYS A 47 37.47 -28.42 -37.12
CA LYS A 47 36.15 -29.06 -37.04
C LYS A 47 35.73 -29.31 -35.59
N ILE A 48 36.64 -29.79 -34.75
CA ILE A 48 36.40 -29.98 -33.31
C ILE A 48 36.12 -28.64 -32.63
N LYS A 49 36.86 -27.58 -32.97
CA LYS A 49 36.64 -26.24 -32.41
C LYS A 49 35.26 -25.69 -32.78
N LYS A 50 34.86 -25.78 -34.06
CA LYS A 50 33.53 -25.38 -34.52
C LYS A 50 32.42 -26.21 -33.87
N LYS A 51 32.61 -27.53 -33.75
CA LYS A 51 31.65 -28.42 -33.09
C LYS A 51 31.49 -28.08 -31.60
N LYS A 52 32.59 -27.80 -30.88
CA LYS A 52 32.55 -27.35 -29.47
C LYS A 52 31.88 -25.99 -29.31
N GLU A 53 32.05 -25.09 -30.27
CA GLU A 53 31.39 -23.78 -30.26
C GLU A 53 29.88 -23.93 -30.49
N GLN A 54 29.49 -24.84 -31.37
CA GLN A 54 28.10 -25.22 -31.62
C GLN A 54 27.47 -25.95 -30.41
N GLU A 55 28.18 -26.91 -29.81
CA GLU A 55 27.76 -27.59 -28.57
C GLU A 55 27.64 -26.61 -27.39
N ARG A 56 28.51 -25.58 -27.30
CA ARG A 56 28.39 -24.50 -26.29
C ARG A 56 27.14 -23.65 -26.49
N LEU A 57 26.61 -23.53 -27.70
CA LEU A 57 25.33 -22.88 -27.97
C LEU A 57 24.15 -23.77 -27.57
N GLU A 58 24.34 -25.10 -27.53
CA GLU A 58 23.30 -26.08 -27.18
C GLU A 58 23.20 -26.37 -25.68
N VAL A 59 24.29 -26.27 -24.90
CA VAL A 59 24.20 -26.41 -23.44
C VAL A 59 23.35 -25.26 -22.89
N PRO A 60 22.20 -25.54 -22.26
CA PRO A 60 21.42 -24.49 -21.63
C PRO A 60 22.32 -23.80 -20.62
N PRO A 61 22.47 -22.46 -20.68
CA PRO A 61 23.27 -21.75 -19.70
C PRO A 61 22.81 -22.14 -18.30
N THR A 62 23.76 -22.37 -17.38
CA THR A 62 23.49 -22.55 -15.93
C THR A 62 22.38 -21.59 -15.52
N PRO A 63 21.32 -21.99 -14.80
CA PRO A 63 20.23 -21.10 -14.43
C PRO A 63 20.74 -19.79 -13.80
N PHE A 64 20.03 -18.67 -14.02
CA PHE A 64 20.50 -17.36 -13.56
C PHE A 64 20.71 -17.31 -12.04
N ASP A 65 19.86 -18.01 -11.29
CA ASP A 65 19.91 -18.08 -9.83
C ASP A 65 21.12 -18.87 -9.31
N ASP A 66 21.60 -19.84 -10.11
CA ASP A 66 22.74 -20.72 -9.79
C ASP A 66 24.10 -20.10 -10.15
N LEU A 67 24.13 -18.85 -10.61
CA LEU A 67 25.38 -18.14 -10.88
C LEU A 67 26.07 -17.72 -9.57
N ASN A 68 27.26 -18.26 -9.33
CA ASN A 68 28.03 -18.07 -8.09
C ASN A 68 28.71 -16.70 -7.94
N SER A 69 28.76 -15.86 -8.99
CA SER A 69 29.43 -14.56 -8.93
C SER A 69 28.58 -13.43 -9.51
N GLN A 70 28.68 -12.26 -8.88
CA GLN A 70 27.99 -11.06 -9.35
C GLN A 70 28.47 -10.66 -10.76
N SER A 71 29.76 -10.82 -11.05
CA SER A 71 30.32 -10.57 -12.38
C SER A 71 29.68 -11.45 -13.46
N ALA A 72 29.43 -12.74 -13.17
CA ALA A 72 28.74 -13.63 -14.11
C ALA A 72 27.28 -13.23 -14.32
N LYS A 73 26.58 -12.79 -13.25
CA LYS A 73 25.21 -12.25 -13.34
C LYS A 73 25.16 -10.99 -14.21
N THR A 74 26.07 -10.04 -13.98
CA THR A 74 26.20 -8.81 -14.78
C THR A 74 26.45 -9.12 -16.25
N LEU A 75 27.44 -9.96 -16.56
CA LEU A 75 27.76 -10.33 -17.94
C LEU A 75 26.57 -10.96 -18.66
N ARG A 76 25.75 -11.75 -17.95
CA ARG A 76 24.55 -12.35 -18.55
C ARG A 76 23.48 -11.32 -18.84
N VAL A 77 23.28 -10.34 -17.95
CA VAL A 77 22.35 -9.22 -18.18
C VAL A 77 22.84 -8.35 -19.34
N GLU A 78 24.14 -8.06 -19.43
CA GLU A 78 24.74 -7.29 -20.54
C GLU A 78 24.52 -7.98 -21.89
N LYS A 79 24.76 -9.29 -21.99
CA LYS A 79 24.44 -10.07 -23.20
C LYS A 79 22.97 -10.00 -23.58
N ALA A 80 22.06 -10.05 -22.59
CA ALA A 80 20.64 -9.89 -22.85
C ALA A 80 20.31 -8.48 -23.38
N ILE A 81 20.95 -7.44 -22.83
CA ILE A 81 20.80 -6.05 -23.28
C ILE A 81 21.34 -5.88 -24.70
N GLU A 82 22.50 -6.47 -25.03
CA GLU A 82 23.07 -6.44 -26.38
C GLU A 82 22.14 -7.08 -27.41
N ASN A 83 21.56 -8.25 -27.08
CA ASN A 83 20.57 -8.90 -27.94
C ASN A 83 19.31 -8.03 -28.12
N LEU A 84 18.83 -7.38 -27.06
CA LEU A 84 17.69 -6.46 -27.16
C LEU A 84 18.04 -5.22 -27.99
N LYS A 85 19.26 -4.69 -27.87
CA LYS A 85 19.76 -3.56 -28.69
C LYS A 85 19.89 -3.93 -30.16
N PHE A 86 20.35 -5.15 -30.46
CA PHE A 86 20.43 -5.66 -31.82
C PHE A 86 19.04 -5.74 -32.47
N LEU A 87 18.03 -6.23 -31.74
CA LEU A 87 16.67 -6.37 -32.26
C LEU A 87 15.90 -5.04 -32.32
N GLY A 88 16.03 -4.20 -31.29
CA GLY A 88 15.22 -2.99 -31.11
C GLY A 88 15.88 -1.68 -31.55
N GLY A 89 17.18 -1.70 -31.84
CA GLY A 89 17.97 -0.51 -32.10
C GLY A 89 17.85 0.52 -30.97
N LYS A 90 17.62 1.79 -31.34
CA LYS A 90 17.43 2.92 -30.41
C LYS A 90 15.95 3.21 -30.10
N SER A 91 15.01 2.36 -30.51
CA SER A 91 13.58 2.63 -30.38
C SER A 91 13.09 2.46 -28.94
N THR A 92 12.73 3.56 -28.25
CA THR A 92 12.14 3.52 -26.91
C THR A 92 10.82 2.72 -26.87
N GLU A 93 10.05 2.75 -27.95
CA GLU A 93 8.78 2.01 -28.05
C GLU A 93 8.99 0.49 -28.07
N PHE A 94 10.07 0.01 -28.69
CA PHE A 94 10.42 -1.41 -28.65
C PHE A 94 10.63 -1.87 -27.20
N TYR A 95 11.47 -1.15 -26.44
CA TYR A 95 11.75 -1.50 -25.05
C TYR A 95 10.51 -1.40 -24.15
N ARG A 96 9.65 -0.40 -24.39
CA ARG A 96 8.35 -0.28 -23.71
C ARG A 96 7.47 -1.52 -23.94
N ARG A 97 7.41 -2.02 -25.18
CA ARG A 97 6.66 -3.23 -25.52
C ARG A 97 7.25 -4.49 -24.91
N VAL A 98 8.58 -4.60 -24.86
CA VAL A 98 9.27 -5.71 -24.17
C VAL A 98 8.88 -5.75 -22.70
N ILE A 99 9.01 -4.63 -21.98
CA ILE A 99 8.61 -4.51 -20.57
C ILE A 99 7.11 -4.85 -20.39
N GLY A 100 6.26 -4.33 -21.28
CA GLY A 100 4.83 -4.63 -21.32
C GLY A 100 4.54 -6.13 -21.46
N ARG A 101 5.28 -6.83 -22.32
CA ARG A 101 5.16 -8.29 -22.53
C ARG A 101 5.69 -9.09 -21.33
N LEU A 102 6.82 -8.68 -20.74
CA LEU A 102 7.34 -9.31 -19.52
C LEU A 102 6.31 -9.26 -18.39
N GLY A 103 5.61 -8.12 -18.25
CA GLY A 103 4.48 -7.98 -17.33
C GLY A 103 3.33 -8.94 -17.60
N LYS A 104 2.92 -9.10 -18.86
CA LYS A 104 1.84 -10.04 -19.24
C LYS A 104 2.22 -11.50 -19.03
N SER A 105 3.50 -11.84 -19.16
CA SER A 105 4.00 -13.20 -18.93
C SER A 105 4.22 -13.56 -17.45
N GLY A 106 4.06 -12.59 -16.54
CA GLY A 106 4.34 -12.79 -15.11
C GLY A 106 5.83 -12.79 -14.73
N LEU A 107 6.74 -12.65 -15.70
CA LEU A 107 8.19 -12.62 -15.46
C LEU A 107 8.68 -11.35 -14.77
N PHE A 108 8.01 -10.21 -14.99
CA PHE A 108 8.41 -8.94 -14.38
C PHE A 108 7.23 -7.99 -14.18
N LYS A 109 6.92 -7.64 -12.93
CA LYS A 109 5.86 -6.70 -12.59
C LYS A 109 6.37 -5.26 -12.59
N TRP A 110 6.04 -4.51 -13.63
CA TRP A 110 6.43 -3.10 -13.77
C TRP A 110 5.28 -2.11 -13.53
N LYS A 111 4.04 -2.56 -13.63
CA LYS A 111 2.83 -1.76 -13.44
C LYS A 111 2.03 -2.32 -12.28
N MET A 112 1.50 -1.43 -11.44
CA MET A 112 0.57 -1.80 -10.39
C MET A 112 -0.73 -2.32 -11.01
N SER A 113 -1.32 -3.34 -10.37
CA SER A 113 -2.71 -3.69 -10.66
C SER A 113 -3.63 -2.51 -10.34
N LYS A 114 -4.85 -2.54 -10.86
CA LYS A 114 -5.84 -1.49 -10.61
C LYS A 114 -6.09 -1.31 -9.10
N ARG A 115 -6.18 -2.42 -8.36
CA ARG A 115 -6.41 -2.45 -6.91
C ARG A 115 -5.20 -1.94 -6.11
N GLU A 116 -3.99 -2.32 -6.49
CA GLU A 116 -2.76 -1.84 -5.84
C GLU A 116 -2.58 -0.34 -6.05
N GLY A 117 -2.80 0.14 -7.28
CA GLY A 117 -2.71 1.56 -7.57
C GLY A 117 -3.82 2.37 -6.88
N PHE A 118 -5.02 1.81 -6.76
CA PHE A 118 -6.11 2.40 -5.95
C PHE A 118 -5.74 2.48 -4.46
N TYR A 119 -5.21 1.39 -3.89
CA TYR A 119 -4.77 1.37 -2.50
C TYR A 119 -3.66 2.40 -2.24
N LEU A 120 -2.62 2.42 -3.08
CA LEU A 120 -1.52 3.38 -2.95
C LEU A 120 -2.00 4.82 -3.13
N TYR A 121 -2.93 5.05 -4.06
CA TYR A 121 -3.54 6.36 -4.29
C TYR A 121 -4.17 6.92 -3.01
N HIS A 122 -4.96 6.12 -2.29
CA HIS A 122 -5.58 6.54 -1.03
C HIS A 122 -4.59 6.55 0.14
N ALA A 123 -3.72 5.54 0.26
CA ALA A 123 -2.75 5.46 1.35
C ALA A 123 -1.76 6.64 1.37
N CYS A 124 -1.46 7.21 0.21
CA CYS A 124 -0.60 8.40 0.08
C CYS A 124 -1.36 9.73 0.08
N GLY A 125 -2.69 9.74 0.30
CA GLY A 125 -3.48 10.98 0.27
C GLY A 125 -3.36 11.76 -1.04
N LEU A 126 -3.20 11.06 -2.17
CA LEU A 126 -3.07 11.71 -3.47
C LEU A 126 -4.43 12.24 -3.91
N THR A 127 -4.50 13.51 -4.30
CA THR A 127 -5.67 14.02 -5.04
C THR A 127 -5.57 13.64 -6.51
N ARG A 128 -6.67 13.76 -7.26
CA ARG A 128 -6.67 13.57 -8.73
C ARG A 128 -5.62 14.44 -9.42
N ARG A 129 -5.49 15.69 -8.97
CA ARG A 129 -4.48 16.63 -9.44
C ARG A 129 -3.07 16.13 -9.13
N LYS A 130 -2.78 15.77 -7.88
CA LYS A 130 -1.46 15.25 -7.46
C LYS A 130 -1.06 14.02 -8.27
N LEU A 131 -1.97 13.07 -8.49
CA LEU A 131 -1.70 11.87 -9.28
C LEU A 131 -1.42 12.20 -10.76
N ARG A 132 -2.19 13.11 -11.38
CA ARG A 132 -1.94 13.55 -12.76
C ARG A 132 -0.58 14.22 -12.89
N THR A 133 -0.23 15.09 -11.94
CA THR A 133 1.09 15.74 -11.88
C THR A 133 2.20 14.71 -11.78
N LEU A 134 2.07 13.74 -10.87
CA LEU A 134 3.04 12.65 -10.71
C LEU A 134 3.24 11.84 -12.00
N LYS A 135 2.15 11.43 -12.66
CA LYS A 135 2.18 10.72 -13.95
C LYS A 135 2.83 11.56 -15.06
N ALA A 136 2.61 12.87 -15.06
CA ALA A 136 3.26 13.79 -15.98
C ALA A 136 4.77 13.87 -15.73
N HIS A 137 5.22 13.84 -14.48
CA HIS A 137 6.65 13.80 -14.15
C HIS A 137 7.33 12.51 -14.62
N PHE A 138 6.69 11.34 -14.48
CA PHE A 138 7.22 10.10 -15.06
C PHE A 138 7.40 10.22 -16.58
N SER A 139 6.38 10.72 -17.27
CA SER A 139 6.41 10.89 -18.72
C SER A 139 7.50 11.86 -19.17
N LYS A 140 7.65 13.00 -18.48
CA LYS A 140 8.72 13.98 -18.74
C LYS A 140 10.12 13.41 -18.49
N SER A 141 10.26 12.51 -17.53
CA SER A 141 11.54 11.86 -17.19
C SER A 141 11.86 10.65 -18.07
N GLY A 142 11.00 10.32 -19.05
CA GLY A 142 11.15 9.13 -19.89
C GLY A 142 10.86 7.80 -19.18
N CYS A 143 10.36 7.84 -17.94
CA CYS A 143 10.02 6.67 -17.17
C CYS A 143 8.63 6.12 -17.56
N SER A 144 8.48 4.80 -17.48
CA SER A 144 7.17 4.15 -17.61
C SER A 144 6.29 4.48 -16.42
N ASP A 145 5.03 4.85 -16.68
CA ASP A 145 4.01 5.13 -15.64
C ASP A 145 3.56 3.84 -14.94
N PRO A 146 3.89 3.65 -13.64
CA PRO A 146 3.53 2.44 -12.92
C PRO A 146 2.07 2.45 -12.42
N PHE A 147 1.36 3.59 -12.49
CA PHE A 147 0.03 3.73 -11.94
C PHE A 147 -1.06 3.27 -12.93
N PRO A 148 -2.22 2.80 -12.43
CA PRO A 148 -3.42 2.70 -13.26
C PRO A 148 -3.81 4.09 -13.79
N SER A 149 -4.68 4.11 -14.81
CA SER A 149 -5.23 5.38 -15.27
C SER A 149 -6.13 5.98 -14.19
N VAL A 150 -6.26 7.31 -14.18
CA VAL A 150 -7.18 8.00 -13.27
C VAL A 150 -8.61 7.46 -13.42
N HIS A 151 -9.01 7.16 -14.66
CA HIS A 151 -10.31 6.57 -14.95
C HIS A 151 -10.52 5.19 -14.30
N GLU A 152 -9.49 4.33 -14.25
CA GLU A 152 -9.60 3.04 -13.56
C GLU A 152 -9.68 3.20 -12.05
N ILE A 153 -9.01 4.20 -11.48
CA ILE A 153 -9.17 4.53 -10.05
C ILE A 153 -10.60 5.02 -9.78
N MET A 154 -11.15 5.88 -10.64
CA MET A 154 -12.54 6.35 -10.52
C MET A 154 -13.56 5.22 -10.63
N LYS A 155 -13.32 4.21 -11.49
CA LYS A 155 -14.18 3.02 -11.55
C LYS A 155 -14.18 2.26 -10.23
N ILE A 156 -13.02 2.07 -9.62
CA ILE A 156 -12.93 1.39 -8.32
C ILE A 156 -13.56 2.25 -7.23
N GLU A 157 -13.35 3.57 -7.24
CA GLU A 157 -14.04 4.48 -6.32
C GLU A 157 -15.55 4.42 -6.46
N LYS A 158 -16.10 4.27 -7.66
CA LYS A 158 -17.56 4.14 -7.81
C LYS A 158 -18.08 2.81 -7.24
N ILE A 159 -17.26 1.77 -7.25
CA ILE A 159 -17.61 0.45 -6.70
C ILE A 159 -17.45 0.44 -5.17
N VAL A 160 -16.39 1.07 -4.66
CA VAL A 160 -16.03 1.07 -3.23
C VAL A 160 -16.70 2.22 -2.48
N GLY A 161 -16.70 3.40 -3.08
CA GLY A 161 -17.38 4.59 -2.58
C GLY A 161 -18.86 4.43 -2.83
N ALA A 162 -19.59 4.06 -1.79
CA ALA A 162 -21.02 4.05 -1.80
C ALA A 162 -21.52 5.51 -1.75
N GLY A 163 -21.56 6.18 -2.90
CA GLY A 163 -22.11 7.55 -3.00
C GLY A 163 -23.58 7.65 -2.58
N GLU A 164 -24.28 6.51 -2.48
CA GLU A 164 -25.61 6.41 -1.89
C GLU A 164 -25.59 6.35 -0.36
N GLN A 165 -24.47 5.93 0.25
CA GLN A 165 -24.30 5.82 1.69
C GLN A 165 -23.63 7.05 2.29
N PHE A 166 -22.68 7.67 1.60
CA PHE A 166 -21.93 8.83 2.06
C PHE A 166 -22.10 10.03 1.13
N SER A 167 -22.32 11.19 1.71
CA SER A 167 -22.26 12.49 1.04
C SER A 167 -20.96 13.19 1.39
N VAL A 168 -20.44 13.98 0.44
CA VAL A 168 -19.23 14.80 0.62
C VAL A 168 -19.59 16.25 0.33
N THR A 169 -19.25 17.13 1.25
CA THR A 169 -19.40 18.59 1.12
C THR A 169 -18.04 19.24 1.22
N GLU A 170 -17.85 20.32 0.46
CA GLU A 170 -16.60 21.08 0.39
C GLU A 170 -16.94 22.57 0.52
N HIS A 171 -16.23 23.29 1.37
CA HIS A 171 -16.36 24.74 1.51
C HIS A 171 -15.04 25.39 1.96
N ASP A 172 -14.87 26.68 1.68
CA ASP A 172 -13.70 27.45 2.11
C ASP A 172 -13.97 28.08 3.48
N LYS A 173 -13.01 27.96 4.40
CA LYS A 173 -13.01 28.60 5.70
C LYS A 173 -11.66 29.26 5.94
N ASP A 174 -11.65 30.59 6.00
CA ASP A 174 -10.45 31.40 6.24
C ASP A 174 -9.29 31.10 5.24
N GLY A 175 -9.61 30.70 4.01
CA GLY A 175 -8.65 30.35 2.96
C GLY A 175 -8.17 28.89 2.98
N GLU A 176 -8.66 28.08 3.92
CA GLU A 176 -8.42 26.64 3.98
C GLU A 176 -9.65 25.87 3.46
N GLU A 177 -9.40 24.82 2.67
CA GLU A 177 -10.45 23.96 2.11
C GLU A 177 -10.91 22.95 3.16
N VAL A 178 -12.16 23.09 3.62
CA VAL A 178 -12.81 22.14 4.52
C VAL A 178 -13.66 21.15 3.71
N VAL A 179 -13.30 19.88 3.82
CA VAL A 179 -13.99 18.74 3.23
C VAL A 179 -14.61 17.92 4.35
N ALA A 180 -15.92 17.75 4.31
CA ALA A 180 -16.65 16.89 5.22
C ALA A 180 -17.28 15.72 4.44
N ALA A 181 -17.14 14.51 4.96
CA ALA A 181 -17.80 13.32 4.44
C ALA A 181 -18.64 12.68 5.53
N HIS A 182 -19.90 12.38 5.26
CA HIS A 182 -20.83 11.89 6.28
C HIS A 182 -21.85 10.90 5.71
N LEU A 183 -22.39 10.03 6.58
CA LEU A 183 -23.48 9.14 6.21
C LEU A 183 -24.72 9.95 5.76
N VAL A 184 -25.38 9.49 4.71
CA VAL A 184 -26.63 10.09 4.23
C VAL A 184 -27.77 9.74 5.18
N ASP A 185 -27.90 8.46 5.53
CA ASP A 185 -29.00 7.92 6.35
C ASP A 185 -28.43 7.04 7.48
N VAL A 186 -28.30 7.67 8.66
CA VAL A 186 -27.81 7.03 9.88
C VAL A 186 -28.79 5.96 10.34
N ILE A 187 -30.09 6.21 10.25
CA ILE A 187 -31.13 5.32 10.78
C ILE A 187 -31.18 4.03 9.96
N LYS A 188 -31.18 4.14 8.64
CA LYS A 188 -31.13 2.98 7.73
C LYS A 188 -29.85 2.17 7.96
N TYR A 189 -28.69 2.83 7.96
CA TYR A 189 -27.41 2.13 8.17
C TYR A 189 -27.37 1.41 9.52
N LEU A 190 -27.83 2.07 10.59
CA LEU A 190 -27.90 1.49 11.92
C LEU A 190 -28.87 0.30 11.98
N THR A 191 -30.03 0.40 11.32
CA THR A 191 -31.03 -0.67 11.22
C THR A 191 -30.45 -1.89 10.52
N ASP A 192 -29.85 -1.70 9.34
CA ASP A 192 -29.19 -2.76 8.57
C ASP A 192 -28.06 -3.41 9.40
N ARG A 193 -27.29 -2.59 10.13
CA ARG A 193 -26.22 -3.09 10.99
C ARG A 193 -26.74 -3.92 12.16
N ILE A 194 -27.82 -3.50 12.79
CA ILE A 194 -28.47 -4.22 13.89
C ILE A 194 -29.03 -5.56 13.40
N HIS A 195 -29.71 -5.59 12.24
CA HIS A 195 -30.17 -6.85 11.64
C HIS A 195 -29.00 -7.82 11.41
N HIS A 196 -27.90 -7.33 10.83
CA HIS A 196 -26.71 -8.16 10.64
C HIS A 196 -26.12 -8.69 11.97
N LEU A 197 -26.19 -7.91 13.05
CA LEU A 197 -25.73 -8.39 14.37
C LEU A 197 -26.67 -9.47 14.94
N ILE A 198 -27.97 -9.33 14.74
CA ILE A 198 -28.97 -10.32 15.16
C ILE A 198 -28.78 -11.62 14.38
N ASP A 199 -28.68 -11.55 13.06
CA ASP A 199 -28.55 -12.71 12.18
C ASP A 199 -27.29 -13.55 12.48
N ASN A 200 -26.22 -12.89 12.92
CA ASN A 200 -24.97 -13.54 13.33
C ASN A 200 -24.91 -13.92 14.81
N GLY A 201 -26.00 -13.75 15.57
CA GLY A 201 -26.04 -14.06 17.01
C GLY A 201 -25.14 -13.18 17.89
N ASN A 202 -24.78 -11.99 17.40
CA ASN A 202 -23.96 -11.00 18.11
C ASN A 202 -24.79 -9.96 18.88
N LEU A 203 -26.10 -9.93 18.67
CA LEU A 203 -27.03 -9.06 19.38
C LEU A 203 -28.35 -9.80 19.59
N VAL A 204 -28.87 -9.80 20.82
CA VAL A 204 -30.19 -10.35 21.15
C VAL A 204 -31.10 -9.19 21.53
N ILE A 205 -32.24 -9.07 20.85
CA ILE A 205 -33.26 -8.08 21.19
C ILE A 205 -34.06 -8.61 22.38
N GLY A 206 -33.84 -8.00 23.54
CA GLY A 206 -34.57 -8.26 24.78
C GLY A 206 -35.48 -7.09 25.16
N THR A 207 -35.66 -6.87 26.46
CA THR A 207 -36.39 -5.72 27.01
C THR A 207 -35.53 -4.46 27.12
N ASP A 208 -34.22 -4.59 26.99
CA ASP A 208 -33.28 -3.48 27.13
C ASP A 208 -33.33 -2.54 25.92
N PRO A 209 -33.13 -1.23 26.13
CA PRO A 209 -32.95 -0.30 25.02
C PRO A 209 -31.66 -0.60 24.26
N ILE A 210 -31.61 -0.18 22.99
CA ILE A 210 -30.37 -0.14 22.22
C ILE A 210 -29.52 1.02 22.73
N TRP A 211 -28.38 0.69 23.31
CA TRP A 211 -27.34 1.60 23.75
C TRP A 211 -26.46 1.99 22.57
N LEU A 212 -26.42 3.28 22.30
CA LEU A 212 -25.57 3.87 21.28
C LEU A 212 -24.59 4.83 21.94
N THR A 213 -23.29 4.64 21.71
CA THR A 213 -22.29 5.62 22.15
C THR A 213 -21.83 6.44 20.96
N ILE A 214 -22.00 7.75 21.03
CA ILE A 214 -21.46 8.70 20.05
C ILE A 214 -20.04 9.07 20.49
N LEU A 215 -19.08 8.84 19.61
CA LEU A 215 -17.64 8.94 19.87
C LEU A 215 -17.03 9.97 18.93
N GLY A 216 -16.32 10.94 19.50
CA GLY A 216 -15.47 11.89 18.76
C GLY A 216 -13.99 11.59 18.99
N ASP A 217 -13.18 11.70 17.95
CA ASP A 217 -11.72 11.64 18.03
C ASP A 217 -11.09 12.57 17.00
N LYS A 218 -10.17 13.44 17.44
CA LYS A 218 -9.35 14.28 16.54
C LYS A 218 -7.94 13.74 16.42
N GLY A 219 -7.52 13.49 15.19
CA GLY A 219 -6.16 13.12 14.85
C GLY A 219 -5.53 14.12 13.89
N SER A 220 -4.52 14.87 14.36
CA SER A 220 -3.81 15.92 13.61
C SER A 220 -4.78 16.92 12.93
N ASP A 221 -5.17 16.61 11.70
CA ASP A 221 -5.86 17.51 10.78
C ASP A 221 -7.34 17.13 10.61
N GLU A 222 -7.77 15.98 11.13
CA GLU A 222 -9.11 15.43 10.91
C GLU A 222 -9.82 15.11 12.22
N PHE A 223 -11.11 15.44 12.29
CA PHE A 223 -12.02 14.97 13.32
C PHE A 223 -12.94 13.89 12.79
N LYS A 224 -13.15 12.83 13.58
CA LYS A 224 -13.98 11.67 13.24
C LYS A 224 -15.10 11.53 14.25
N LEU A 225 -16.34 11.46 13.75
CA LEU A 225 -17.52 11.12 14.54
C LEU A 225 -17.95 9.69 14.23
N CYS A 226 -18.08 8.88 15.27
CA CYS A 226 -18.44 7.48 15.18
C CYS A 226 -19.60 7.15 16.13
N LEU A 227 -20.28 6.04 15.86
CA LEU A 227 -21.31 5.45 16.71
C LEU A 227 -20.90 4.02 17.06
N SER A 228 -21.07 3.60 18.30
CA SER A 228 -20.89 2.21 18.71
C SER A 228 -22.17 1.63 19.33
N ILE A 229 -22.40 0.33 19.09
CA ILE A 229 -23.55 -0.40 19.63
C ILE A 229 -23.12 -1.12 20.92
N GLY A 230 -23.68 -0.70 22.06
CA GLY A 230 -23.28 -1.15 23.40
C GLY A 230 -23.82 -2.53 23.79
N ASN A 231 -25.00 -2.92 23.31
CA ASN A 231 -25.62 -4.22 23.65
C ASN A 231 -25.04 -5.40 22.84
N ALA A 232 -24.10 -5.14 21.93
CA ALA A 232 -23.47 -6.22 21.17
C ALA A 232 -22.66 -7.12 22.10
N LYS A 233 -22.56 -8.42 21.78
CA LYS A 233 -21.81 -9.43 22.55
C LYS A 233 -20.35 -9.02 22.81
N ASN A 234 -19.73 -8.32 21.87
CA ASN A 234 -18.37 -7.77 21.97
C ASN A 234 -18.41 -6.26 21.69
N PRO A 235 -18.85 -5.40 22.62
CA PRO A 235 -19.11 -3.98 22.33
C PRO A 235 -17.82 -3.23 21.98
N ASN A 236 -16.66 -3.66 22.51
CA ASN A 236 -15.34 -3.09 22.25
C ASN A 236 -14.67 -3.64 20.96
N SER A 237 -15.46 -4.05 19.96
CA SER A 237 -14.92 -4.49 18.68
C SER A 237 -14.83 -3.31 17.71
N CYS A 238 -13.71 -3.16 17.00
CA CYS A 238 -13.62 -2.19 15.92
C CYS A 238 -14.67 -2.42 14.82
N CYS A 239 -15.17 -3.66 14.69
CA CYS A 239 -16.24 -4.00 13.78
C CYS A 239 -17.60 -3.39 14.18
N HIS A 240 -17.76 -2.88 15.41
CA HIS A 240 -19.00 -2.27 15.89
C HIS A 240 -18.94 -0.73 15.90
N LEU A 241 -17.84 -0.16 15.42
CA LEU A 241 -17.72 1.27 15.16
C LEU A 241 -18.32 1.58 13.80
N ILE A 242 -19.35 2.42 13.78
CA ILE A 242 -20.00 2.95 12.59
C ILE A 242 -19.47 4.37 12.39
N PRO A 243 -18.67 4.64 11.34
CA PRO A 243 -18.27 5.99 10.99
C PRO A 243 -19.51 6.79 10.57
N LEU A 244 -19.82 7.86 11.30
CA LEU A 244 -20.93 8.75 10.99
C LEU A 244 -20.49 9.89 10.08
N GLY A 245 -19.32 10.45 10.35
CA GLY A 245 -18.73 11.49 9.51
C GLY A 245 -17.31 11.84 9.90
N ILE A 246 -16.63 12.53 9.00
CA ILE A 246 -15.26 13.01 9.12
C ILE A 246 -15.15 14.37 8.47
N PHE A 247 -14.38 15.29 9.05
CA PHE A 247 -14.04 16.56 8.42
C PHE A 247 -12.63 17.00 8.84
N ASN A 248 -11.98 17.82 8.01
CA ASN A 248 -10.61 18.29 8.21
C ASN A 248 -10.54 19.68 8.87
N ASP A 249 -11.18 19.83 10.03
CA ASP A 249 -11.15 21.05 10.87
C ASP A 249 -11.12 20.66 12.37
N ASP A 250 -11.11 21.65 13.27
CA ASP A 250 -11.09 21.45 14.70
C ASP A 250 -12.36 20.79 15.25
N GLU A 251 -12.22 20.04 16.35
CA GLU A 251 -13.26 19.22 16.99
C GLU A 251 -14.32 20.02 17.77
N LYS A 252 -14.41 21.33 17.51
CA LYS A 252 -15.38 22.21 18.16
C LYS A 252 -16.80 21.79 17.78
N SER A 253 -17.68 21.77 18.75
CA SER A 253 -19.12 21.51 18.62
C SER A 253 -19.79 22.39 17.58
N SER A 254 -19.33 23.64 17.38
CA SER A 254 -19.78 24.50 16.29
C SER A 254 -19.44 23.93 14.91
N ASN A 255 -18.23 23.41 14.73
CA ASN A 255 -17.80 22.78 13.48
C ASN A 255 -18.57 21.48 13.26
N ILE A 256 -18.70 20.64 14.29
CA ILE A 256 -19.50 19.41 14.22
C ILE A 256 -20.96 19.72 13.80
N SER A 257 -21.54 20.77 14.37
CA SER A 257 -22.92 21.17 14.05
C SER A 257 -23.07 21.73 12.63
N ASN A 258 -22.05 22.40 12.10
CA ASN A 258 -22.05 23.00 10.76
C ASN A 258 -21.70 21.98 9.67
N ASP A 259 -20.66 21.18 9.90
CA ASP A 259 -20.08 20.29 8.88
C ASP A 259 -20.80 18.93 8.85
N LEU A 260 -21.36 18.51 9.99
CA LEU A 260 -22.12 17.26 10.14
C LEU A 260 -23.60 17.51 10.50
N THR A 261 -24.17 18.66 10.09
CA THR A 261 -25.57 19.03 10.40
C THR A 261 -26.57 17.90 10.16
N PRO A 262 -26.56 17.18 9.01
CA PRO A 262 -27.54 16.13 8.75
C PRO A 262 -27.43 14.96 9.73
N ILE A 263 -26.23 14.64 10.19
CA ILE A 263 -25.98 13.57 11.17
C ILE A 263 -26.51 13.99 12.54
N VAL A 264 -26.18 15.21 12.98
CA VAL A 264 -26.62 15.75 14.28
C VAL A 264 -28.15 15.78 14.36
N ALA A 265 -28.81 16.21 13.29
CA ALA A 265 -30.28 16.21 13.22
C ALA A 265 -30.89 14.80 13.34
N GLN A 266 -30.30 13.81 12.66
CA GLN A 266 -30.74 12.41 12.72
C GLN A 266 -30.54 11.81 14.10
N LEU A 267 -29.37 12.00 14.71
CA LEU A 267 -29.07 11.52 16.06
C LEU A 267 -30.01 12.16 17.10
N ASN A 268 -30.24 13.46 17.03
CA ASN A 268 -31.14 14.16 17.96
C ASN A 268 -32.58 13.64 17.89
N SER A 269 -33.02 13.23 16.70
CA SER A 269 -34.36 12.68 16.44
C SER A 269 -34.48 11.18 16.76
N LEU A 270 -33.37 10.46 16.91
CA LEU A 270 -33.35 9.02 17.13
C LEU A 270 -33.69 8.65 18.59
N LYS A 271 -34.96 8.32 18.85
CA LYS A 271 -35.46 7.87 20.17
C LYS A 271 -35.82 6.39 20.22
N GLU A 272 -36.15 5.81 19.07
CA GLU A 272 -36.55 4.42 18.92
C GLU A 272 -36.15 3.91 17.53
N LEU A 273 -36.03 2.59 17.39
CA LEU A 273 -35.77 1.91 16.14
C LEU A 273 -36.86 0.89 15.85
N LYS A 274 -37.34 0.89 14.61
CA LYS A 274 -38.29 -0.10 14.11
C LYS A 274 -37.51 -1.20 13.41
N LEU A 275 -37.54 -2.41 13.98
CA LEU A 275 -36.78 -3.56 13.53
C LEU A 275 -37.74 -4.70 13.16
N LYS A 276 -37.38 -5.53 12.18
CA LYS A 276 -38.09 -6.77 11.89
C LYS A 276 -37.30 -7.95 12.46
N VAL A 277 -37.81 -8.60 13.50
CA VAL A 277 -37.15 -9.72 14.18
C VAL A 277 -38.01 -10.97 13.99
N ALA A 278 -37.46 -12.03 13.40
CA ALA A 278 -38.18 -13.29 13.13
C ALA A 278 -39.54 -13.09 12.42
N GLY A 279 -39.65 -12.07 11.56
CA GLY A 279 -40.87 -11.73 10.83
C GLY A 279 -41.82 -10.76 11.53
N THR A 280 -41.60 -10.45 12.81
CA THR A 280 -42.42 -9.51 13.59
C THR A 280 -41.78 -8.13 13.65
N ASP A 281 -42.58 -7.08 13.48
CA ASP A 281 -42.13 -5.71 13.67
C ASP A 281 -42.06 -5.38 15.16
N VAL A 282 -40.87 -4.96 15.62
CA VAL A 282 -40.55 -4.61 17.00
C VAL A 282 -40.06 -3.17 17.02
N THR A 283 -40.60 -2.36 17.93
CA THR A 283 -40.09 -1.01 18.19
C THR A 283 -39.26 -1.05 19.47
N VAL A 284 -37.98 -0.71 19.36
CA VAL A 284 -37.02 -0.78 20.47
C VAL A 284 -36.57 0.63 20.84
N PRO A 285 -36.64 1.03 22.12
CA PRO A 285 -36.13 2.33 22.55
C PRO A 285 -34.62 2.44 22.36
N VAL A 286 -34.14 3.65 22.10
CA VAL A 286 -32.72 3.98 21.93
C VAL A 286 -32.26 4.87 23.06
N GLN A 287 -31.14 4.50 23.69
CA GLN A 287 -30.46 5.32 24.68
C GLN A 287 -29.08 5.72 24.16
N GLN A 288 -28.83 7.02 24.12
CA GLN A 288 -27.59 7.58 23.59
C GLN A 288 -26.65 8.02 24.72
N PHE A 289 -25.37 7.74 24.55
CA PHE A 289 -24.29 8.12 25.44
C PHE A 289 -23.24 8.90 24.65
N LEU A 290 -22.56 9.84 25.32
CA LEU A 290 -21.38 10.50 24.77
C LEU A 290 -20.13 9.78 25.27
N GLY A 291 -19.17 9.56 24.37
CA GLY A 291 -17.85 9.04 24.70
C GLY A 291 -16.78 9.66 23.79
N GLY A 292 -15.55 9.16 23.88
CA GLY A 292 -14.39 9.75 23.21
C GLY A 292 -13.47 10.44 24.19
N ASP A 293 -12.55 11.26 23.71
CA ASP A 293 -11.67 12.01 24.58
C ASP A 293 -12.47 13.03 25.44
N MET A 294 -11.86 13.46 26.56
CA MET A 294 -12.55 14.38 27.47
C MET A 294 -12.76 15.76 26.85
N LYS A 295 -11.88 16.23 25.96
CA LYS A 295 -11.99 17.56 25.35
C LYS A 295 -13.21 17.63 24.44
N PHE A 296 -13.42 16.63 23.60
CA PHE A 296 -14.64 16.44 22.82
C PHE A 296 -15.89 16.42 23.70
N GLN A 297 -15.90 15.58 24.75
CA GLN A 297 -17.04 15.48 25.66
C GLN A 297 -17.34 16.81 26.35
N TYR A 298 -16.32 17.53 26.80
CA TYR A 298 -16.49 18.85 27.41
C TYR A 298 -17.10 19.85 26.43
N ASP A 299 -16.58 19.91 25.21
CA ASP A 299 -17.02 20.89 24.22
C ASP A 299 -18.48 20.66 23.79
N VAL A 300 -18.86 19.41 23.50
CA VAL A 300 -20.24 19.03 23.16
C VAL A 300 -21.22 19.28 24.30
N LEU A 301 -20.78 19.13 25.56
CA LEU A 301 -21.59 19.42 26.74
C LEU A 301 -21.64 20.92 27.10
N GLY A 302 -20.93 21.79 26.37
CA GLY A 302 -20.83 23.21 26.70
C GLY A 302 -20.09 23.46 28.02
N HIS A 303 -19.10 22.63 28.33
CA HIS A 303 -18.30 22.69 29.54
C HIS A 303 -16.91 23.25 29.24
N GLN A 304 -16.39 24.16 30.06
CA GLN A 304 -15.07 24.78 29.86
C GLN A 304 -13.88 23.83 30.14
N GLY A 305 -14.11 22.51 30.19
CA GLY A 305 -13.11 21.51 30.53
C GLY A 305 -12.29 21.80 31.79
N ALA A 306 -10.98 21.65 31.68
CA ALA A 306 -10.03 21.77 32.79
C ALA A 306 -9.87 23.20 33.33
N SER A 307 -10.26 24.24 32.58
CA SER A 307 -10.21 25.63 33.04
C SER A 307 -11.41 26.02 33.89
N SER A 308 -12.48 25.20 33.89
CA SER A 308 -13.65 25.39 34.75
C SER A 308 -13.27 25.28 36.22
N GLN A 309 -13.92 26.09 37.07
CA GLN A 309 -13.84 25.94 38.52
C GLN A 309 -14.23 24.52 38.98
N PHE A 310 -15.21 23.93 38.28
CA PHE A 310 -15.69 22.58 38.50
C PHE A 310 -15.35 21.73 37.28
N HIS A 311 -14.12 21.20 37.23
CA HIS A 311 -13.62 20.48 36.05
C HIS A 311 -14.28 19.11 35.84
N CYS A 312 -14.75 18.42 36.88
CA CYS A 312 -15.33 17.08 36.74
C CYS A 312 -16.74 17.15 36.14
N MET A 313 -17.03 16.33 35.11
CA MET A 313 -18.36 16.25 34.50
C MET A 313 -19.42 15.59 35.41
N PHE A 314 -19.00 14.79 36.39
CA PHE A 314 -19.91 13.98 37.20
C PHE A 314 -20.16 14.54 38.59
N CYS A 315 -19.21 15.28 39.18
CA CYS A 315 -19.32 15.77 40.54
C CYS A 315 -18.90 17.24 40.69
N ASN A 316 -19.29 17.84 41.80
CA ASN A 316 -18.96 19.23 42.16
C ASN A 316 -17.54 19.37 42.75
N SER A 317 -16.59 18.52 42.36
CA SER A 317 -15.20 18.64 42.84
C SER A 317 -14.59 19.96 42.38
N LEU A 318 -14.12 20.74 43.34
CA LEU A 318 -13.45 22.02 43.12
C LEU A 318 -11.98 21.81 42.77
N LYS A 319 -11.56 22.37 41.63
CA LYS A 319 -10.18 22.43 41.10
C LYS A 319 -9.35 21.13 41.15
N SER A 320 -8.22 21.17 40.47
CA SER A 320 -7.26 20.07 40.34
C SER A 320 -6.68 19.68 41.71
N ARG A 321 -7.25 18.64 42.33
CA ARG A 321 -6.49 17.90 43.34
C ARG A 321 -5.31 17.23 42.62
N LEU A 322 -4.11 17.33 43.20
CA LEU A 322 -3.01 16.48 42.75
C LEU A 322 -3.47 15.01 42.84
N ILE A 323 -3.04 14.17 41.90
CA ILE A 323 -3.42 12.75 41.88
C ILE A 323 -3.12 12.05 43.21
N GLY A 324 -2.07 12.48 43.93
CA GLY A 324 -1.72 11.98 45.26
C GLY A 324 -2.76 12.28 46.35
N GLY A 325 -3.65 13.25 46.17
CA GLY A 325 -4.77 13.56 47.07
C GLY A 325 -6.11 12.99 46.63
N TYR A 326 -6.13 12.18 45.56
CA TYR A 326 -7.34 11.51 45.10
C TYR A 326 -7.62 10.27 45.96
N ILE A 327 -8.79 10.24 46.60
CA ILE A 327 -9.27 9.09 47.36
C ILE A 327 -10.37 8.42 46.53
N ARG A 328 -10.09 7.24 45.99
CA ARG A 328 -11.07 6.44 45.25
C ARG A 328 -12.25 6.11 46.18
N GLY A 329 -13.48 6.40 45.73
CA GLY A 329 -14.69 6.12 46.51
C GLY A 329 -15.00 7.14 47.60
N ALA A 330 -14.28 8.26 47.68
CA ALA A 330 -14.68 9.36 48.56
C ALA A 330 -16.11 9.84 48.22
N ASN A 331 -16.89 10.17 49.25
CA ASN A 331 -18.22 10.76 49.08
C ASN A 331 -18.08 12.10 48.36
N VAL A 332 -18.55 12.15 47.12
CA VAL A 332 -18.63 13.37 46.31
C VAL A 332 -20.07 13.70 46.02
N THR A 333 -20.41 14.99 46.04
CA THR A 333 -21.72 15.44 45.58
C THR A 333 -21.77 15.32 44.06
N LEU A 334 -22.61 14.40 43.57
CA LEU A 334 -22.88 14.26 42.15
C LEU A 334 -23.60 15.50 41.60
N ARG A 335 -23.39 15.79 40.33
CA ARG A 335 -24.07 16.89 39.64
C ARG A 335 -25.50 16.50 39.31
N THR A 336 -26.39 17.47 39.48
CA THR A 336 -27.69 17.51 38.80
C THR A 336 -27.56 18.31 37.50
N ALA A 337 -28.51 18.15 36.56
CA ALA A 337 -28.54 18.93 35.33
C ALA A 337 -28.52 20.45 35.58
N ALA A 338 -29.25 20.91 36.62
CA ALA A 338 -29.26 22.31 37.04
C ALA A 338 -27.88 22.77 37.54
N SER A 339 -27.25 22.00 38.44
CA SER A 339 -25.91 22.32 38.95
C SER A 339 -24.84 22.27 37.86
N TYR A 340 -25.00 21.40 36.85
CA TYR A 340 -24.10 21.34 35.71
C TYR A 340 -24.19 22.64 34.91
N LYS A 341 -25.40 23.03 34.50
CA LYS A 341 -25.66 24.28 33.76
C LYS A 341 -25.15 25.52 34.47
N GLU A 342 -25.30 25.59 35.79
CA GLU A 342 -24.83 26.74 36.58
C GLU A 342 -23.29 26.80 36.66
N ASN A 343 -22.62 25.66 36.80
CA ASN A 343 -21.22 25.59 37.17
C ASN A 343 -20.26 25.33 36.00
N SER A 344 -20.72 24.73 34.91
CA SER A 344 -19.87 24.33 33.78
C SER A 344 -19.21 25.51 33.06
N GLY A 345 -19.87 26.67 33.05
CA GLY A 345 -19.39 27.92 32.46
C GLY A 345 -18.65 28.87 33.41
N LYS A 346 -18.40 28.47 34.67
CA LYS A 346 -17.70 29.33 35.64
C LYS A 346 -16.18 29.25 35.44
N ASP A 347 -15.59 30.34 34.96
CA ASP A 347 -14.14 30.49 34.81
C ASP A 347 -13.40 30.30 36.15
N GLY A 348 -12.45 29.35 36.19
CA GLY A 348 -11.61 29.12 37.37
C GLY A 348 -10.75 30.32 37.79
N ASN A 349 -10.49 31.28 36.87
CA ASN A 349 -9.72 32.49 37.14
C ASN A 349 -10.46 33.50 38.03
N ASN A 350 -11.78 33.60 37.91
CA ASN A 350 -12.59 34.50 38.75
C ASN A 350 -12.62 34.03 40.22
N TYR A 351 -12.60 32.72 40.45
CA TYR A 351 -12.55 32.17 41.81
C TYR A 351 -11.17 32.37 42.48
N ALA A 352 -10.07 32.22 41.73
CA ALA A 352 -8.72 32.48 42.26
C ALA A 352 -8.53 33.95 42.63
N ARG A 353 -9.12 34.89 41.87
CA ARG A 353 -9.18 36.31 42.26
C ARG A 353 -9.99 36.50 43.54
N LYS A 354 -11.16 35.85 43.68
CA LYS A 354 -11.95 35.92 44.93
C LYS A 354 -11.16 35.41 46.14
N LYS A 355 -10.47 34.25 46.06
CA LYS A 355 -9.62 33.76 47.17
C LYS A 355 -8.43 34.68 47.50
N ARG A 356 -7.86 35.40 46.52
CA ARG A 356 -6.82 36.41 46.79
C ARG A 356 -7.37 37.66 47.48
N ILE A 357 -8.65 37.99 47.27
CA ILE A 357 -9.30 39.15 47.91
C ILE A 357 -9.85 38.76 49.29
N THR A 358 -10.41 37.56 49.43
CA THR A 358 -10.91 37.01 50.69
C THR A 358 -9.91 35.98 51.20
N GLY A 359 -8.82 36.45 51.81
CA GLY A 359 -7.74 35.62 52.34
C GLY A 359 -8.26 34.50 53.26
N THR A 360 -8.47 33.33 52.66
CA THR A 360 -8.78 31.99 53.22
C THR A 360 -8.33 30.97 52.19
#